data_AF-A0A527YNM1-F1
#
_entry.id   AF-A0A527YNM1-F1
#
_cell.length_a   1.000
_cell.length_b   1.000
_cell.length_c   1.000
_cell.angle_alpha   90.00
_cell.angle_beta   90.00
_cell.angle_gamma   90.00
#
_symmetry.space_group_name_H-M   'P 1'
#
loop_
_entity.id
_entity.type
_entity.pdbx_description
1 polymer ?
#
loop_
_entity_poly.entity_id
_entity_poly.type
_entity_poly.pdbx_seq_one_letter_code
_entity_poly.pdbx_strand_id
1 'polypeptide(L)'
;LTSGGKLIEGIFKGETINTPSMLCVEDYLDALRWAKSIGGLDVLIARADANAAVLDGFVDKSAWLGHLATDPATRSNTSVCLSFTDPDIT
;
A
#
# COMPACT_ATOMS: atom_id res chain seq x y z
N LEU A 1 -6.76 14.69 20.53
CA LEU A 1 -8.20 14.72 20.18
C LEU A 1 -9.08 15.29 21.31
N THR A 2 -8.48 15.75 22.42
CA THR A 2 -9.16 16.48 23.49
C THR A 2 -8.46 17.82 23.71
N SER A 3 -9.19 18.84 24.14
CA SER A 3 -8.64 20.11 24.63
C SER A 3 -9.28 20.41 25.99
N GLY A 4 -8.46 20.72 27.00
CA GLY A 4 -8.94 20.91 28.37
C GLY A 4 -9.66 19.68 28.96
N GLY A 5 -9.25 18.47 28.56
CA GLY A 5 -9.87 17.21 29.03
C GLY A 5 -11.20 16.85 28.37
N LYS A 6 -11.70 17.66 27.43
CA LYS A 6 -12.94 17.38 26.68
C LYS A 6 -12.64 16.99 25.23
N LEU A 7 -13.42 16.07 24.68
CA LEU A 7 -13.32 15.65 23.29
C LEU A 7 -13.62 16.83 22.35
N ILE A 8 -12.83 16.99 21.30
CA ILE A 8 -13.06 17.99 20.26
C ILE A 8 -13.90 17.32 19.17
N GLU A 9 -15.23 17.41 19.27
CA GLU A 9 -16.16 16.77 18.32
C GLU A 9 -15.96 17.23 16.87
N GLY A 10 -15.54 18.48 16.67
CA GLY A 10 -15.32 19.08 15.36
C GLY A 10 -14.38 18.26 14.47
N ILE A 11 -13.32 17.67 15.04
CA ILE A 11 -12.34 16.87 14.29
C ILE A 11 -12.98 15.66 13.61
N PHE A 12 -13.99 15.08 14.25
CA PHE A 12 -14.75 13.95 13.70
C PHE A 12 -15.83 14.37 12.70
N LYS A 13 -16.13 15.67 12.62
CA LYS A 13 -17.03 16.29 11.65
C LYS A 13 -16.29 16.94 10.48
N GLY A 14 -14.96 16.77 10.41
CA GLY A 14 -14.11 17.31 9.35
C GLY A 14 -13.50 18.68 9.65
N GLU A 15 -13.62 19.18 10.89
CA GLU A 15 -12.89 20.38 11.30
C GLU A 15 -11.40 20.08 11.41
N THR A 16 -10.60 20.95 10.83
CA THR A 16 -9.17 20.80 10.76
C THR A 16 -8.52 21.36 12.03
N ILE A 17 -7.60 20.62 12.65
CA ILE A 17 -6.86 21.11 13.83
C ILE A 17 -5.92 22.27 13.43
N ASN A 18 -5.34 22.17 12.24
CA ASN A 18 -4.45 23.13 11.59
C ASN A 18 -4.85 23.27 10.11
N THR A 19 -4.18 24.14 9.35
CA THR A 19 -4.43 24.24 7.90
C THR A 19 -3.89 23.00 7.17
N PRO A 20 -4.73 22.10 6.63
CA PRO A 20 -4.26 20.98 5.85
C PRO A 20 -3.98 21.42 4.41
N SER A 21 -3.27 20.59 3.65
CA SER A 21 -3.19 20.74 2.20
C SER A 21 -4.51 20.27 1.57
N MET A 22 -5.33 21.22 1.10
CA MET A 22 -6.57 20.89 0.38
C MET A 22 -6.29 20.20 -0.96
N LEU A 23 -5.09 20.37 -1.53
CA LEU A 23 -4.67 19.62 -2.73
C LEU A 23 -4.47 18.14 -2.43
N CYS A 24 -3.82 17.78 -1.31
CA CYS A 24 -3.66 16.38 -0.93
C CYS A 24 -5.01 15.73 -0.59
N VAL A 25 -5.95 16.51 -0.04
CA VAL A 25 -7.32 16.03 0.21
C VAL A 25 -8.03 15.71 -1.11
N GLU A 26 -7.98 16.61 -2.10
CA GLU A 26 -8.62 16.35 -3.39
C GLU A 26 -7.98 15.16 -4.12
N ASP A 27 -6.66 15.03 -4.08
CA ASP A 27 -5.93 13.90 -4.68
C ASP A 27 -6.39 12.56 -4.09
N TYR A 28 -6.54 12.50 -2.76
CA TYR A 28 -7.03 11.30 -2.10
C TYR A 28 -8.52 11.02 -2.39
N LEU A 29 -9.35 12.06 -2.47
CA LEU A 29 -10.76 11.91 -2.84
C LEU A 29 -10.92 11.39 -4.27
N ASP A 30 -10.10 11.87 -5.21
CA ASP A 30 -10.08 11.35 -6.58
C ASP A 30 -9.68 9.88 -6.62
N ALA A 31 -8.59 9.52 -5.92
CA ALA A 31 -8.16 8.13 -5.79
C ALA A 31 -9.25 7.22 -5.19
N LEU A 32 -9.99 7.69 -4.18
CA LEU A 32 -11.10 6.95 -3.57
C LEU A 32 -12.30 6.82 -4.51
N ARG A 33 -12.62 7.85 -5.31
CA ARG A 33 -13.67 7.79 -6.33
C ARG A 33 -13.31 6.78 -7.43
N TRP A 34 -12.06 6.77 -7.86
CA TRP A 34 -11.55 5.77 -8.80
C TRP A 34 -11.60 4.35 -8.21
N ALA A 35 -11.10 4.17 -6.98
CA ALA A 35 -11.15 2.88 -6.30
C ALA A 35 -12.58 2.35 -6.23
N LYS A 36 -13.55 3.21 -5.89
CA LYS A 36 -14.97 2.85 -5.87
C LYS A 36 -15.50 2.49 -7.27
N SER A 37 -15.12 3.24 -8.31
CA SER A 37 -15.63 3.02 -9.67
C SER A 37 -15.17 1.70 -10.28
N ILE A 38 -14.01 1.18 -9.87
CA ILE A 38 -13.49 -0.11 -10.36
C ILE A 38 -13.99 -1.32 -9.55
N GLY A 39 -14.74 -1.13 -8.45
CA GLY A 39 -15.26 -2.22 -7.61
C GLY A 39 -14.77 -2.23 -6.16
N GLY A 40 -14.09 -1.17 -5.71
CA GLY A 40 -13.74 -0.96 -4.31
C GLY A 40 -12.56 -1.80 -3.82
N LEU A 41 -12.54 -2.04 -2.51
CA LEU A 41 -11.41 -2.67 -1.81
C LEU A 41 -11.06 -4.05 -2.38
N ASP A 42 -12.06 -4.90 -2.63
CA ASP A 42 -11.83 -6.27 -3.10
C ASP A 42 -11.09 -6.28 -4.45
N VAL A 43 -11.44 -5.35 -5.35
CA VAL A 43 -10.75 -5.20 -6.63
C VAL A 43 -9.35 -4.63 -6.46
N LEU A 44 -9.14 -3.70 -5.52
CA LEU A 44 -7.79 -3.19 -5.22
C LEU A 44 -6.87 -4.30 -4.68
N ILE A 45 -7.37 -5.15 -3.78
CA ILE A 45 -6.65 -6.31 -3.25
C ILE A 45 -6.31 -7.27 -4.38
N ALA A 46 -7.31 -7.66 -5.19
CA ALA A 46 -7.11 -8.57 -6.31
C ALA A 46 -6.08 -8.04 -7.32
N ARG A 47 -6.04 -6.71 -7.55
CA ARG A 47 -5.02 -6.07 -8.39
C ARG A 47 -3.62 -6.15 -7.79
N ALA A 48 -3.47 -5.92 -6.49
CA ALA A 48 -2.18 -6.06 -5.80
C ALA A 48 -1.69 -7.52 -5.85
N ASP A 49 -2.58 -8.48 -5.58
CA ASP A 49 -2.27 -9.91 -5.65
C ASP A 49 -1.86 -10.34 -7.06
N ALA A 50 -2.59 -9.90 -8.09
CA ALA A 50 -2.25 -10.19 -9.47
C ALA A 50 -0.88 -9.62 -9.87
N ASN A 51 -0.56 -8.40 -9.44
CA ASN A 51 0.75 -7.80 -9.69
C ASN A 51 1.88 -8.56 -8.98
N ALA A 52 1.67 -8.94 -7.71
CA ALA A 52 2.64 -9.73 -6.96
C ALA A 52 2.89 -11.08 -7.62
N ALA A 53 1.85 -11.78 -8.08
CA ALA A 53 1.97 -13.06 -8.77
C ALA A 53 2.79 -12.96 -10.09
N VAL A 54 2.72 -11.83 -10.80
CA VAL A 54 3.57 -11.59 -11.97
C VAL A 54 5.04 -11.49 -11.58
N LEU A 55 5.35 -10.82 -10.47
CA LEU A 55 6.71 -10.70 -9.94
C LEU A 55 7.22 -12.05 -9.43
N ASP A 56 6.40 -12.78 -8.68
CA ASP A 56 6.72 -14.13 -8.21
C ASP A 56 7.07 -15.05 -9.40
N GLY A 57 6.24 -15.02 -10.44
CA GLY A 57 6.49 -15.80 -11.66
C GLY A 57 7.74 -15.37 -12.44
N PHE A 58 8.25 -14.15 -12.23
CA PHE A 58 9.53 -13.71 -12.78
C PHE A 58 10.70 -14.18 -11.91
N VAL A 59 10.57 -14.11 -10.59
CA VAL A 59 11.55 -14.62 -9.62
C VAL A 59 11.75 -16.12 -9.81
N ASP A 60 10.67 -16.90 -9.91
CA ASP A 60 10.72 -18.37 -10.08
C ASP A 60 11.45 -18.82 -11.36
N LYS A 61 11.49 -17.96 -12.39
CA LYS A 61 12.19 -18.23 -13.66
C LYS A 61 13.61 -17.70 -13.70
N SER A 62 14.01 -16.93 -12.69
CA SER A 62 15.30 -16.27 -12.63
C SER A 62 16.28 -17.08 -11.79
N ALA A 63 17.51 -17.27 -12.27
CA ALA A 63 18.56 -17.95 -11.51
C ALA A 63 19.25 -17.05 -10.46
N TRP A 64 19.03 -15.74 -10.53
CA TRP A 64 19.80 -14.71 -9.81
C TRP A 64 18.94 -13.83 -8.90
N LEU A 65 17.63 -14.08 -8.80
CA LEU A 65 16.70 -13.34 -7.95
C LEU A 65 16.03 -14.25 -6.93
N GLY A 66 15.83 -13.71 -5.73
CA GLY A 66 14.97 -14.28 -4.71
C GLY A 66 14.19 -13.19 -3.99
N HIS A 67 13.19 -13.59 -3.20
CA HIS A 67 12.52 -12.67 -2.29
C HIS A 67 13.42 -12.35 -1.10
N LEU A 68 13.48 -11.07 -0.72
CA LEU A 68 14.19 -10.63 0.48
C LEU A 68 13.57 -11.26 1.75
N ALA A 69 12.24 -11.28 1.80
CA ALA A 69 11.51 -12.00 2.84
C ALA A 69 11.50 -13.50 2.51
N THR A 70 12.26 -14.26 3.29
CA THR A 70 12.46 -15.70 3.09
C THR A 70 11.18 -16.49 3.37
N ASP A 71 10.46 -16.17 4.45
CA ASP A 71 9.15 -16.74 4.75
C ASP A 71 8.07 -16.18 3.81
N PRO A 72 7.45 -17.01 2.95
CA PRO A 72 6.38 -16.59 2.04
C PRO A 72 5.21 -15.88 2.74
N ALA A 73 4.87 -16.27 3.97
CA ALA A 73 3.77 -15.67 4.72
C ALA A 73 4.02 -14.20 5.12
N THR A 74 5.27 -13.76 5.06
CA THR A 74 5.68 -12.38 5.42
C THR A 74 5.92 -11.48 4.20
N ARG A 75 5.75 -11.99 2.98
CA ARG A 75 5.95 -11.22 1.75
C ARG A 75 4.81 -10.22 1.57
N SER A 76 5.16 -8.96 1.28
CA SER A 76 4.18 -7.93 0.95
C SER A 76 3.86 -7.96 -0.54
N ASN A 77 2.56 -8.02 -0.88
CA ASN A 77 2.06 -7.88 -2.26
C ASN A 77 2.01 -6.41 -2.74
N THR A 78 2.14 -5.45 -1.84
CA THR A 78 2.10 -4.00 -2.14
C THR A 78 3.47 -3.33 -2.05
N SER A 79 4.45 -3.99 -1.45
CA SER A 79 5.86 -3.57 -1.36
C SER A 79 6.78 -4.77 -1.51
N VAL A 80 6.82 -5.34 -2.72
CA VAL A 80 7.65 -6.52 -3.03
C VAL A 80 9.12 -6.15 -2.93
N CYS A 81 9.85 -6.84 -2.04
CA CYS A 81 11.30 -6.70 -1.88
C CYS A 81 12.01 -7.95 -2.42
N LEU A 82 12.97 -7.75 -3.31
CA LEU A 82 13.79 -8.79 -3.92
C LEU A 82 15.27 -8.60 -3.58
N SER A 83 16.02 -9.68 -3.64
CA SER A 83 17.46 -9.74 -3.43
C SER A 83 18.13 -10.49 -4.56
N PHE A 84 19.38 -10.13 -4.84
CA PHE A 84 20.25 -10.95 -5.67
C PHE A 84 20.66 -12.22 -4.92
N THR A 85 20.64 -13.37 -5.61
CA THR A 85 21.01 -14.68 -5.06
C THR A 85 22.12 -15.38 -5.85
N ASP A 86 22.68 -14.68 -6.84
CA ASP A 86 23.75 -15.22 -7.66
C ASP A 86 25.05 -15.37 -6.83
N PRO A 87 25.66 -16.57 -6.77
CA PRO A 87 26.86 -16.83 -5.97
C PRO A 87 28.06 -15.93 -6.29
N ASP A 88 28.13 -15.35 -7.50
CA ASP A 88 29.23 -14.49 -7.89
C ASP A 88 29.15 -13.08 -7.24
N ILE A 89 28.03 -12.73 -6.63
CA ILE A 89 27.78 -11.41 -6.01
C ILE A 89 27.26 -11.47 -4.56
N THR A 90 27.10 -12.67 -3.99
CA THR A 90 26.68 -12.88 -2.58
C THR A 90 27.76 -13.53 -1.73
#